data_AF-A0A4Q5YU98-F1
#
_entry.id   AF-A0A4Q5YU98-F1
#
_cell.length_a   1.000
_cell.length_b   1.000
_cell.length_c   1.000
_cell.angle_alpha   90.00
_cell.angle_beta   90.00
_cell.angle_gamma   90.00
#
_symmetry.space_group_name_H-M   'P 1'
#
loop_
_entity.id
_entity.type
_entity.pdbx_description
1 polymer ?
#
loop_
_entity_poly.entity_id
_entity_poly.type
_entity_poly.pdbx_seq_one_letter_code
_entity_poly.pdbx_strand_id
1 'polypeptide(L)'
;RLSDNLFGLQAQDYDPGKTLVIDPWVSYFGGTGRDDALGVATDAAGSAIFVGTTESPNSIATSGSFQSTYTGGSIGFIAKFSVSGTLLWSTYYNTLFNAVTTGLNGDIYAGGLTWGATNISTSGSHQSMSGGFVDGVLVKFNSAGVRLWGTFYGGTGADIIYSVRTDVIGNVYACGTTDSPNNIATPGAPKTTFTGIQNAFLAKFDASGVRQWGTYYGDAYDYAFGVATDNSGNAYVTGWTGSSNGISTPGAHQETIGLQEEAFLAKFSSSGILSWGTYYGGIGLDESWAVATDNFDNVLITGVTTSDTGIATPGSFQSTTGGYDIFVAKFNNAGQRLWGTYHGPGYYNWGYGIATDNANDIYIAGLSMSPSGISTAGTYQTTYGGGDAEGDAVVLKFTASGAKVWG
;
A
#
# COMPACT_ATOMS: atom_id res chain seq x y z
N ARG A 1 -33.94 -19.09 -24.50
CA ARG A 1 -34.62 -20.35 -24.11
C ARG A 1 -34.11 -21.43 -25.06
N LEU A 2 -33.02 -22.09 -24.67
CA LEU A 2 -32.51 -23.31 -25.31
C LEU A 2 -33.21 -24.46 -24.54
N SER A 3 -33.63 -25.54 -25.18
CA SER A 3 -34.64 -26.49 -24.67
C SER A 3 -34.33 -27.22 -23.35
N ASP A 4 -35.38 -27.82 -22.77
CA ASP A 4 -35.48 -28.73 -21.60
C ASP A 4 -34.36 -28.72 -20.55
N ASN A 5 -34.64 -28.00 -19.45
CA ASN A 5 -33.93 -28.01 -18.16
C ASN A 5 -32.45 -27.62 -18.15
N LEU A 6 -31.98 -26.88 -19.16
CA LEU A 6 -30.70 -26.17 -19.13
C LEU A 6 -30.93 -24.65 -19.11
N PHE A 7 -30.36 -23.95 -18.13
CA PHE A 7 -30.27 -22.49 -18.11
C PHE A 7 -28.82 -22.08 -18.37
N GLY A 8 -28.59 -21.34 -19.45
CA GLY A 8 -27.29 -20.75 -19.78
C GLY A 8 -27.49 -19.38 -20.44
N LEU A 9 -26.50 -18.49 -20.27
CA LEU A 9 -26.43 -17.23 -20.97
C LEU A 9 -25.69 -17.46 -22.30
N GLN A 10 -26.38 -17.20 -23.43
CA GLN A 10 -25.71 -17.07 -24.72
C GLN A 10 -25.21 -15.63 -24.84
N ALA A 11 -23.91 -15.42 -24.62
CA ALA A 11 -23.27 -14.17 -25.05
C ALA A 11 -23.36 -14.12 -26.59
N GLN A 12 -23.58 -12.93 -27.15
CA GLN A 12 -23.48 -12.76 -28.60
C GLN A 12 -22.07 -13.16 -29.06
N ASP A 13 -21.98 -13.71 -30.28
CA ASP A 13 -20.72 -14.09 -30.91
C ASP A 13 -19.72 -12.92 -30.84
N TYR A 14 -18.46 -13.26 -30.56
CA TYR A 14 -17.33 -12.33 -30.68
C TYR A 14 -17.44 -11.56 -32.01
N ASP A 15 -17.52 -10.23 -31.92
CA ASP A 15 -17.59 -9.34 -33.08
C ASP A 15 -16.16 -8.92 -33.48
N PRO A 16 -15.53 -9.56 -34.48
CA PRO A 16 -14.19 -9.20 -34.94
C PRO A 16 -14.14 -7.81 -35.61
N GLY A 17 -15.28 -7.16 -35.84
CA GLY A 17 -15.37 -5.78 -36.31
C GLY A 17 -15.20 -4.73 -35.21
N LYS A 18 -15.23 -5.14 -33.94
CA LYS A 18 -14.85 -4.28 -32.81
C LYS A 18 -13.39 -4.48 -32.49
N THR A 19 -12.64 -3.38 -32.43
CA THR A 19 -11.27 -3.40 -31.94
C THR A 19 -11.27 -3.91 -30.51
N LEU A 20 -10.76 -5.13 -30.32
CA LEU A 20 -10.32 -5.60 -29.02
C LEU A 20 -9.06 -4.80 -28.68
N VAL A 21 -9.23 -3.75 -27.89
CA VAL A 21 -8.11 -3.02 -27.31
C VAL A 21 -7.61 -3.85 -26.12
N ILE A 22 -6.70 -4.79 -26.38
CA ILE A 22 -5.80 -5.30 -25.34
C ILE A 22 -4.68 -4.26 -25.27
N ASP A 23 -4.78 -3.33 -24.33
CA ASP A 23 -3.74 -2.33 -24.11
C ASP A 23 -2.94 -2.71 -22.86
N PRO A 24 -1.88 -3.52 -22.98
CA PRO A 24 -0.74 -3.39 -22.12
C PRO A 24 0.35 -2.75 -22.97
N TRP A 25 0.46 -1.43 -22.91
CA TRP A 25 1.77 -0.87 -23.18
C TRP A 25 2.74 -1.45 -22.14
N VAL A 26 3.81 -2.07 -22.64
CA VAL A 26 4.93 -2.53 -21.83
C VAL A 26 6.10 -1.66 -22.22
N SER A 27 6.65 -0.94 -21.25
CA SER A 27 7.84 -0.12 -21.45
C SER A 27 8.78 -0.31 -20.28
N TYR A 28 10.08 -0.14 -20.53
CA TYR A 28 11.07 -0.02 -19.49
C TYR A 28 11.18 1.45 -19.06
N PHE A 29 11.37 1.67 -17.76
CA PHE A 29 11.74 2.96 -17.19
C PHE A 29 12.90 2.72 -16.22
N GLY A 30 14.01 3.41 -16.45
CA GLY A 30 15.27 3.11 -15.78
C GLY A 30 16.46 3.34 -16.71
N GLY A 31 17.64 3.41 -16.13
CA GLY A 31 18.90 3.61 -16.83
C GLY A 31 19.83 2.41 -16.68
N THR A 32 21.12 2.69 -16.51
CA THR A 32 22.17 1.66 -16.42
C THR A 32 22.40 1.09 -15.02
N GLY A 33 21.76 1.66 -13.99
CA GLY A 33 21.84 1.22 -12.60
C GLY A 33 20.62 0.40 -12.18
N ARG A 34 20.54 0.09 -10.89
CA ARG A 34 19.33 -0.52 -10.30
C ARG A 34 18.23 0.53 -10.18
N ASP A 35 17.03 0.18 -10.62
CA ASP A 35 15.85 1.04 -10.57
C ASP A 35 14.66 0.23 -10.03
N ASP A 36 14.20 0.55 -8.83
CA ASP A 36 13.10 -0.15 -8.18
C ASP A 36 11.87 0.78 -8.12
N ALA A 37 10.77 0.41 -8.77
CA ALA A 37 9.49 1.08 -8.58
C ALA A 37 8.78 0.49 -7.35
N LEU A 38 8.64 1.30 -6.30
CA LEU A 38 8.12 0.86 -4.98
C LEU A 38 6.67 1.28 -4.74
N GLY A 39 6.22 2.37 -5.37
CA GLY A 39 4.86 2.87 -5.24
C GLY A 39 4.26 3.27 -6.58
N VAL A 40 2.94 3.05 -6.73
CA VAL A 40 2.16 3.46 -7.90
C VAL A 40 0.83 4.09 -7.48
N ALA A 41 0.42 5.14 -8.19
CA ALA A 41 -0.90 5.76 -8.06
C ALA A 41 -1.43 6.19 -9.43
N THR A 42 -2.73 6.43 -9.53
CA THR A 42 -3.36 7.00 -10.74
C THR A 42 -4.04 8.32 -10.41
N ASP A 43 -3.96 9.29 -11.32
CA ASP A 43 -4.77 10.52 -11.20
C ASP A 43 -6.14 10.35 -11.89
N ALA A 44 -7.01 11.35 -11.72
CA ALA A 44 -8.35 11.33 -12.31
C ALA A 44 -8.36 11.32 -13.86
N ALA A 45 -7.23 11.64 -14.51
CA ALA A 45 -7.07 11.52 -15.95
C ALA A 45 -6.59 10.12 -16.38
N GLY A 46 -6.36 9.21 -15.43
CA GLY A 46 -5.84 7.87 -15.66
C GLY A 46 -4.32 7.82 -15.87
N SER A 47 -3.60 8.92 -15.62
CA SER A 47 -2.14 8.92 -15.70
C SER A 47 -1.58 8.07 -14.55
N ALA A 48 -0.59 7.23 -14.84
CA ALA A 48 0.12 6.45 -13.82
C ALA A 48 1.30 7.26 -13.27
N ILE A 49 1.44 7.30 -11.95
CA ILE A 49 2.55 7.91 -11.24
C ILE A 49 3.31 6.80 -10.53
N PHE A 50 4.61 6.72 -10.77
CA PHE A 50 5.51 5.79 -10.11
C PHE A 50 6.51 6.56 -9.24
N VAL A 51 6.81 5.99 -8.08
CA VAL A 51 7.90 6.42 -7.22
C VAL A 51 8.74 5.22 -6.81
N GLY A 52 9.98 5.49 -6.42
CA GLY A 52 10.87 4.43 -5.99
C GLY A 52 12.29 4.92 -5.87
N THR A 53 13.24 4.02 -6.08
CA THR A 53 14.67 4.27 -5.97
C THR A 53 15.38 4.05 -7.29
N THR A 54 16.50 4.74 -7.47
CA THR A 54 17.31 4.70 -8.68
C THR A 54 18.79 4.91 -8.32
N GLU A 55 19.64 4.08 -8.91
CA GLU A 55 21.09 4.25 -8.98
C GLU A 55 21.53 4.66 -10.40
N SER A 56 20.57 4.92 -11.29
CA SER A 56 20.77 5.22 -12.69
C SER A 56 21.09 6.72 -12.90
N PRO A 57 22.26 7.06 -13.47
CA PRO A 57 22.64 8.44 -13.75
C PRO A 57 21.99 9.03 -15.02
N ASN A 58 21.26 8.20 -15.77
CA ASN A 58 20.63 8.54 -17.05
C ASN A 58 19.21 7.98 -17.11
N SER A 59 18.43 8.45 -18.10
CA SER A 59 17.07 7.94 -18.41
C SER A 59 16.01 8.09 -17.32
N ILE A 60 16.29 8.84 -16.24
CA ILE A 60 15.30 9.17 -15.22
C ILE A 60 14.72 10.56 -15.44
N ALA A 61 15.50 11.64 -15.33
CA ALA A 61 14.94 13.00 -15.29
C ALA A 61 14.63 13.58 -16.69
N THR A 62 13.45 14.21 -16.83
CA THR A 62 13.10 15.01 -18.01
C THR A 62 13.69 16.43 -17.93
N SER A 63 13.83 17.09 -19.08
CA SER A 63 14.29 18.49 -19.12
C SER A 63 13.37 19.42 -18.31
N GLY A 64 13.95 20.30 -17.51
CA GLY A 64 13.19 21.24 -16.66
C GLY A 64 12.56 20.63 -15.41
N SER A 65 12.90 19.38 -15.07
CA SER A 65 12.43 18.74 -13.83
C SER A 65 12.97 19.41 -12.56
N PHE A 66 12.35 19.10 -11.42
CA PHE A 66 12.76 19.62 -10.11
C PHE A 66 14.24 19.35 -9.80
N GLN A 67 14.69 18.12 -10.07
CA GLN A 67 16.09 17.72 -10.01
C GLN A 67 16.44 16.94 -11.28
N SER A 68 17.25 17.58 -12.13
CA SER A 68 17.67 17.05 -13.44
C SER A 68 18.94 16.23 -13.39
N THR A 69 19.67 16.24 -12.27
CA THR A 69 21.00 15.64 -12.15
C THR A 69 21.03 14.63 -11.02
N TYR A 70 21.55 13.44 -11.34
CA TYR A 70 21.85 12.39 -10.37
C TYR A 70 23.00 12.80 -9.46
N THR A 71 22.86 12.58 -8.16
CA THR A 71 23.85 12.99 -7.15
C THR A 71 24.70 11.84 -6.62
N GLY A 72 24.51 10.61 -7.13
CA GLY A 72 25.21 9.42 -6.65
C GLY A 72 24.44 8.67 -5.56
N GLY A 73 24.76 7.38 -5.42
CA GLY A 73 24.10 6.47 -4.47
C GLY A 73 22.65 6.16 -4.85
N SER A 74 21.97 5.37 -4.02
CA SER A 74 20.53 5.16 -4.19
C SER A 74 19.78 6.44 -3.82
N ILE A 75 19.09 7.04 -4.79
CA ILE A 75 18.21 8.19 -4.60
C ILE A 75 16.82 7.90 -5.14
N GLY A 76 15.88 8.79 -4.92
CA GLY A 76 14.49 8.61 -5.30
C GLY A 76 14.21 9.14 -6.70
N PHE A 77 13.10 8.66 -7.26
CA PHE A 77 12.50 9.27 -8.44
C PHE A 77 10.99 9.42 -8.27
N ILE A 78 10.43 10.35 -9.04
CA ILE A 78 8.99 10.42 -9.32
C ILE A 78 8.84 10.50 -10.82
N ALA A 79 8.00 9.65 -11.41
CA ALA A 79 7.73 9.60 -12.85
C ALA A 79 6.24 9.52 -13.11
N LYS A 80 5.76 10.31 -14.08
CA LYS A 80 4.36 10.33 -14.49
C LYS A 80 4.23 9.92 -15.95
N PHE A 81 3.33 8.98 -16.22
CA PHE A 81 3.02 8.46 -17.54
C PHE A 81 1.56 8.72 -17.88
N SER A 82 1.29 9.03 -19.15
CA SER A 82 -0.07 9.10 -19.67
C SER A 82 -0.78 7.75 -19.61
N VAL A 83 -2.11 7.75 -19.82
CA VAL A 83 -2.91 6.52 -19.99
C VAL A 83 -2.36 5.57 -21.06
N SER A 84 -1.68 6.12 -22.07
CA SER A 84 -1.06 5.38 -23.18
C SER A 84 0.38 4.93 -22.93
N GLY A 85 0.93 5.16 -21.72
CA GLY A 85 2.29 4.78 -21.39
C GLY A 85 3.39 5.72 -21.81
N THR A 86 3.06 6.86 -22.43
CA THR A 86 4.05 7.89 -22.73
C THR A 86 4.49 8.60 -21.44
N LEU A 87 5.79 8.68 -21.19
CA LEU A 87 6.38 9.46 -20.09
C LEU A 87 6.06 10.96 -20.29
N LEU A 88 5.35 11.55 -19.33
CA LEU A 88 4.98 12.97 -19.33
C LEU A 88 6.06 13.83 -18.69
N TRP A 89 6.55 13.41 -17.53
CA TRP A 89 7.68 14.03 -16.84
C TRP A 89 8.23 13.09 -15.77
N SER A 90 9.48 13.32 -15.38
CA SER A 90 10.12 12.61 -14.29
C SER A 90 11.27 13.42 -13.69
N THR A 91 11.56 13.18 -12.42
CA THR A 91 12.59 13.88 -11.66
C THR A 91 13.33 12.93 -10.75
N TYR A 92 14.61 13.21 -10.51
CA TYR A 92 15.29 12.68 -9.33
C TYR A 92 14.78 13.36 -8.06
N TYR A 93 15.12 12.78 -6.91
CA TYR A 93 14.94 13.40 -5.61
C TYR A 93 15.93 12.79 -4.60
N ASN A 94 16.61 13.62 -3.81
CA ASN A 94 17.64 13.15 -2.85
C ASN A 94 17.05 12.54 -1.56
N THR A 95 16.10 11.60 -1.70
CA THR A 95 15.44 10.83 -0.64
C THR A 95 15.04 9.49 -1.24
N LEU A 96 14.69 8.47 -0.46
CA LEU A 96 14.02 7.29 -1.01
C LEU A 96 12.50 7.43 -0.88
N PHE A 97 11.75 6.98 -1.89
CA PHE A 97 10.29 6.94 -1.85
C PHE A 97 9.78 5.51 -1.80
N ASN A 98 8.87 5.24 -0.85
CA ASN A 98 8.19 3.96 -0.70
C ASN A 98 6.78 4.00 -1.28
N ALA A 99 6.09 5.14 -1.19
CA ALA A 99 4.69 5.23 -1.56
C ALA A 99 4.32 6.56 -2.21
N VAL A 100 3.26 6.52 -3.02
CA VAL A 100 2.69 7.69 -3.70
C VAL A 100 1.18 7.62 -3.69
N THR A 101 0.53 8.79 -3.64
CA THR A 101 -0.91 8.96 -3.78
C THR A 101 -1.23 10.24 -4.54
N THR A 102 -2.40 10.31 -5.15
CA THR A 102 -2.90 11.50 -5.87
C THR A 102 -4.09 12.14 -5.16
N GLY A 103 -4.12 13.47 -5.13
CA GLY A 103 -5.28 14.26 -4.71
C GLY A 103 -6.21 14.62 -5.87
N LEU A 104 -7.38 15.20 -5.56
CA LEU A 104 -8.43 15.53 -6.54
C LEU A 104 -7.98 16.46 -7.68
N ASN A 105 -6.97 17.30 -7.46
CA ASN A 105 -6.47 18.24 -8.47
C ASN A 105 -5.29 17.68 -9.30
N GLY A 106 -5.04 16.37 -9.21
CA GLY A 106 -3.85 15.74 -9.80
C GLY A 106 -2.56 16.08 -9.07
N ASP A 107 -2.66 16.64 -7.87
CA ASP A 107 -1.53 16.79 -6.96
C ASP A 107 -1.01 15.41 -6.55
N ILE A 108 0.31 15.29 -6.43
CA ILE A 108 1.01 14.03 -6.16
C ILE A 108 1.72 14.17 -4.83
N TYR A 109 1.47 13.22 -3.94
CA TYR A 109 2.09 13.15 -2.62
C TYR A 109 2.94 11.90 -2.57
N ALA A 110 4.23 12.03 -2.25
CA ALA A 110 5.15 10.90 -2.13
C ALA A 110 5.76 10.85 -0.74
N GLY A 111 5.80 9.64 -0.17
CA GLY A 111 6.29 9.35 1.17
C GLY A 111 7.45 8.36 1.15
N GLY A 112 8.40 8.52 2.06
CA GLY A 112 9.52 7.59 2.23
C GLY A 112 10.46 8.02 3.35
N LEU A 113 11.77 7.89 3.12
CA LEU A 113 12.80 8.22 4.12
C LEU A 113 14.01 8.92 3.52
N THR A 114 14.83 9.51 4.37
CA THR A 114 16.13 10.10 4.03
C THR A 114 17.22 9.66 5.01
N TRP A 115 18.50 9.74 4.60
CA TRP A 115 19.66 9.58 5.48
C TRP A 115 20.35 10.93 5.74
N GLY A 116 19.59 11.88 6.30
CA GLY A 116 20.09 13.22 6.61
C GLY A 116 20.24 14.14 5.39
N ALA A 117 19.53 13.88 4.28
CA ALA A 117 19.54 14.78 3.13
C ALA A 117 19.01 16.17 3.51
N THR A 118 19.60 17.19 2.89
CA THR A 118 19.19 18.59 3.06
C THR A 118 18.27 19.03 1.91
N ASN A 119 17.62 20.19 2.04
CA ASN A 119 16.74 20.79 1.02
C ASN A 119 15.40 20.05 0.76
N ILE A 120 14.91 19.31 1.76
CA ILE A 120 13.61 18.62 1.73
C ILE A 120 12.47 19.48 2.26
N SER A 121 12.73 20.34 3.24
CA SER A 121 11.69 21.19 3.83
C SER A 121 11.42 22.43 2.98
N THR A 122 10.19 22.95 3.06
CA THR A 122 9.81 24.26 2.51
C THR A 122 9.30 25.17 3.63
N SER A 123 9.30 26.49 3.42
CA SER A 123 8.76 27.41 4.41
C SER A 123 7.30 27.08 4.74
N GLY A 124 6.96 27.03 6.02
CA GLY A 124 5.62 26.68 6.50
C GLY A 124 5.31 25.18 6.60
N SER A 125 6.24 24.29 6.22
CA SER A 125 6.06 22.85 6.37
C SER A 125 6.18 22.39 7.83
N HIS A 126 5.68 21.19 8.14
CA HIS A 126 5.68 20.65 9.51
C HIS A 126 7.05 20.68 10.21
N GLN A 127 8.10 20.19 9.54
CA GLN A 127 9.43 20.04 10.12
C GLN A 127 10.49 20.54 9.13
N SER A 128 11.30 21.50 9.57
CA SER A 128 12.28 22.20 8.74
C SER A 128 13.66 21.52 8.66
N MET A 129 13.99 20.64 9.61
CA MET A 129 15.23 19.90 9.68
C MET A 129 14.98 18.47 10.15
N SER A 130 15.81 17.54 9.70
CA SER A 130 15.81 16.15 10.20
C SER A 130 15.95 16.14 11.72
N GLY A 131 15.12 15.36 12.42
CA GLY A 131 15.18 15.15 13.86
C GLY A 131 16.27 14.14 14.25
N GLY A 132 16.50 13.14 13.38
CA GLY A 132 17.50 12.10 13.50
C GLY A 132 18.27 11.87 12.20
N PHE A 133 19.02 10.77 12.13
CA PHE A 133 19.77 10.41 10.91
C PHE A 133 18.87 9.82 9.83
N VAL A 134 17.85 9.04 10.23
CA VAL A 134 16.84 8.49 9.34
C VAL A 134 15.52 9.14 9.66
N ASP A 135 15.03 9.99 8.77
CA ASP A 135 13.75 10.68 8.96
C ASP A 135 12.78 10.34 7.84
N GLY A 136 11.49 10.33 8.18
CA GLY A 136 10.42 10.25 7.20
C GLY A 136 10.43 11.50 6.33
N VAL A 137 10.12 11.33 5.05
CA VAL A 137 9.98 12.44 4.09
C VAL A 137 8.62 12.37 3.43
N LEU A 138 7.93 13.51 3.41
CA LEU A 138 6.67 13.69 2.70
C LEU A 138 6.77 14.91 1.79
N VAL A 139 6.48 14.72 0.51
CA VAL A 139 6.58 15.79 -0.51
C VAL A 139 5.31 15.89 -1.32
N LYS A 140 5.03 17.08 -1.83
CA LYS A 140 3.92 17.35 -2.74
C LYS A 140 4.41 17.98 -4.04
N PHE A 141 3.94 17.45 -5.16
CA PHE A 141 4.11 17.96 -6.50
C PHE A 141 2.74 18.27 -7.11
N ASN A 142 2.66 19.26 -8.01
CA ASN A 142 1.48 19.41 -8.84
C ASN A 142 1.50 18.40 -10.01
N SER A 143 0.41 18.35 -10.78
CA SER A 143 0.26 17.44 -11.91
C SER A 143 1.30 17.62 -13.04
N ALA A 144 1.97 18.77 -13.09
CA ALA A 144 3.00 19.14 -14.07
C ALA A 144 4.44 18.89 -13.58
N GLY A 145 4.63 18.29 -12.40
CA GLY A 145 5.96 17.95 -11.89
C GLY A 145 6.69 19.09 -11.18
N VAL A 146 5.98 20.17 -10.83
CA VAL A 146 6.54 21.23 -9.98
C VAL A 146 6.33 20.87 -8.52
N ARG A 147 7.42 20.80 -7.75
CA ARG A 147 7.37 20.60 -6.30
C ARG A 147 6.72 21.81 -5.64
N LEU A 148 5.66 21.56 -4.87
CA LEU A 148 4.92 22.59 -4.12
C LEU A 148 5.45 22.73 -2.70
N TRP A 149 5.65 21.62 -2.00
CA TRP A 149 6.23 21.61 -0.66
C TRP A 149 6.93 20.28 -0.35
N GLY A 150 7.72 20.27 0.71
CA GLY A 150 8.25 19.05 1.33
C GLY A 150 8.42 19.24 2.83
N THR A 151 8.39 18.16 3.59
CA THR A 151 8.61 18.15 5.03
C THR A 151 9.32 16.88 5.46
N PHE A 152 10.10 16.99 6.52
CA PHE A 152 10.49 15.81 7.31
C PHE A 152 9.31 15.39 8.21
N TYR A 153 9.38 14.15 8.69
CA TYR A 153 8.53 13.64 9.74
C TYR A 153 9.31 12.62 10.56
N GLY A 154 9.62 12.98 11.79
CA GLY A 154 10.40 12.13 12.67
C GLY A 154 10.92 12.85 13.89
N GLY A 155 11.42 12.09 14.84
CA GLY A 155 12.05 12.56 16.06
C GLY A 155 13.55 12.29 16.04
N THR A 156 14.14 12.04 17.21
CA THR A 156 15.59 11.84 17.34
C THR A 156 16.10 10.47 16.87
N GLY A 157 15.18 9.56 16.58
CA GLY A 157 15.42 8.18 16.17
C GLY A 157 15.40 7.98 14.66
N ALA A 158 15.12 6.75 14.23
CA ALA A 158 14.84 6.36 12.87
C ALA A 158 13.33 6.34 12.60
N ASP A 159 12.91 7.06 11.56
CA ASP A 159 11.53 7.23 11.15
C ASP A 159 11.39 6.92 9.66
N ILE A 160 10.45 6.03 9.31
CA ILE A 160 10.25 5.61 7.92
C ILE A 160 8.76 5.68 7.60
N ILE A 161 8.39 6.40 6.53
CA ILE A 161 7.05 6.37 5.95
C ILE A 161 6.99 5.21 4.95
N TYR A 162 6.10 4.24 5.18
CA TYR A 162 5.88 3.13 4.25
C TYR A 162 4.69 3.39 3.32
N SER A 163 3.66 4.11 3.77
CA SER A 163 2.47 4.37 2.96
C SER A 163 1.92 5.76 3.17
N VAL A 164 1.32 6.29 2.09
CA VAL A 164 0.62 7.57 2.06
C VAL A 164 -0.72 7.44 1.37
N ARG A 165 -1.74 8.12 1.88
CA ARG A 165 -3.09 8.15 1.28
C ARG A 165 -3.76 9.49 1.48
N THR A 166 -4.38 10.01 0.44
CA THR A 166 -5.16 11.24 0.50
C THR A 166 -6.62 10.96 0.85
N ASP A 167 -7.25 11.86 1.58
CA ASP A 167 -8.72 11.90 1.69
C ASP A 167 -9.36 12.75 0.58
N VAL A 168 -10.68 12.76 0.55
CA VAL A 168 -11.50 13.48 -0.45
C VAL A 168 -11.37 15.01 -0.38
N ILE A 169 -10.77 15.57 0.67
CA ILE A 169 -10.52 17.02 0.79
C ILE A 169 -9.03 17.38 0.63
N GLY A 170 -8.18 16.40 0.30
CA GLY A 170 -6.77 16.61 -0.01
C GLY A 170 -5.85 16.67 1.20
N ASN A 171 -6.31 16.26 2.39
CA ASN A 171 -5.39 15.91 3.47
C ASN A 171 -4.65 14.63 3.08
N VAL A 172 -3.45 14.46 3.62
CA VAL A 172 -2.63 13.27 3.42
C VAL A 172 -2.36 12.59 4.75
N TYR A 173 -2.62 11.30 4.78
CA TYR A 173 -2.28 10.39 5.86
C TYR A 173 -0.97 9.71 5.51
N ALA A 174 -0.06 9.61 6.47
CA ALA A 174 1.19 8.88 6.35
C ALA A 174 1.29 7.90 7.52
N CYS A 175 1.62 6.64 7.21
CA CYS A 175 1.89 5.63 8.22
C CYS A 175 3.26 4.97 7.99
N GLY A 176 3.78 4.40 9.06
CA GLY A 176 5.12 3.84 9.03
C GLY A 176 5.56 3.31 10.38
N THR A 177 6.88 3.29 10.58
CA THR A 177 7.50 2.86 11.84
C THR A 177 8.46 3.92 12.36
N THR A 178 8.65 3.93 13.68
CA THR A 178 9.45 4.90 14.41
C THR A 178 10.09 4.26 15.64
N ASP A 179 11.37 4.55 15.90
CA ASP A 179 12.00 4.37 17.22
C ASP A 179 12.19 5.72 17.97
N SER A 180 11.61 6.79 17.43
CA SER A 180 11.68 8.14 17.99
C SER A 180 10.73 8.30 19.19
N PRO A 181 11.22 8.79 20.35
CA PRO A 181 10.36 9.07 21.50
C PRO A 181 9.60 10.40 21.40
N ASN A 182 9.92 11.23 20.40
CA ASN A 182 9.44 12.59 20.27
C ASN A 182 9.01 12.93 18.83
N ASN A 183 8.28 14.03 18.69
CA ASN A 183 7.79 14.55 17.41
C ASN A 183 6.92 13.62 16.55
N ILE A 184 6.35 12.55 17.12
CA ILE A 184 5.37 11.69 16.44
C ILE A 184 3.94 11.99 16.90
N ALA A 185 3.65 11.86 18.19
CA ALA A 185 2.30 12.04 18.69
C ALA A 185 1.96 13.50 19.01
N THR A 186 0.70 13.87 18.80
CA THR A 186 0.14 15.16 19.23
C THR A 186 -0.63 15.04 20.54
N PRO A 187 -0.79 16.13 21.32
CA PRO A 187 -1.63 16.11 22.52
C PRO A 187 -3.04 15.60 22.23
N GLY A 188 -3.53 14.67 23.05
CA GLY A 188 -4.86 14.06 22.88
C GLY A 188 -4.92 12.90 21.89
N ALA A 189 -3.80 12.49 21.30
CA ALA A 189 -3.73 11.28 20.48
C ALA A 189 -4.05 10.01 21.31
N PRO A 190 -4.57 8.94 20.68
CA PRO A 190 -4.83 7.65 21.35
C PRO A 190 -3.60 7.09 22.07
N LYS A 191 -2.41 7.23 21.48
CA LYS A 191 -1.14 6.90 22.12
C LYS A 191 -0.15 8.05 21.95
N THR A 192 0.20 8.69 23.07
CA THR A 192 1.07 9.88 23.10
C THR A 192 2.53 9.60 23.41
N THR A 193 2.85 8.40 23.87
CA THR A 193 4.18 8.07 24.41
C THR A 193 4.73 6.86 23.68
N PHE A 194 5.99 6.95 23.28
CA PHE A 194 6.73 5.83 22.75
C PHE A 194 7.09 4.82 23.86
N THR A 195 6.95 3.53 23.56
CA THR A 195 7.25 2.42 24.48
C THR A 195 7.82 1.26 23.66
N GLY A 196 8.59 0.38 24.30
CA GLY A 196 9.21 -0.74 23.58
C GLY A 196 10.43 -0.31 22.76
N ILE A 197 10.59 -0.92 21.59
CA ILE A 197 11.77 -0.76 20.73
C ILE A 197 11.43 -0.03 19.43
N GLN A 198 10.23 -0.26 18.88
CA GLN A 198 9.82 0.33 17.62
C GLN A 198 8.30 0.31 17.49
N ASN A 199 7.68 1.46 17.28
CA ASN A 199 6.23 1.56 17.18
C ASN A 199 5.80 1.90 15.77
N ALA A 200 4.60 1.46 15.41
CA ALA A 200 3.93 1.98 14.24
C ALA A 200 3.50 3.42 14.53
N PHE A 201 3.34 4.23 13.49
CA PHE A 201 2.71 5.54 13.61
C PHE A 201 1.67 5.77 12.53
N LEU A 202 0.75 6.69 12.83
CA LEU A 202 -0.14 7.32 11.86
C LEU A 202 -0.12 8.83 12.08
N ALA A 203 0.03 9.60 11.00
CA ALA A 203 -0.03 11.04 11.01
C ALA A 203 -0.93 11.57 9.89
N LYS A 204 -1.58 12.70 10.15
CA LYS A 204 -2.39 13.43 9.18
C LYS A 204 -1.80 14.82 8.96
N PHE A 205 -1.68 15.22 7.70
CA PHE A 205 -1.28 16.55 7.27
C PHE A 205 -2.37 17.16 6.39
N ASP A 206 -2.52 18.48 6.44
CA ASP A 206 -3.36 19.19 5.48
C ASP A 206 -2.69 19.29 4.10
N ALA A 207 -3.44 19.84 3.13
CA ALA A 207 -2.95 20.01 1.76
C ALA A 207 -1.73 20.96 1.64
N SER A 208 -1.42 21.73 2.69
CA SER A 208 -0.27 22.65 2.77
C SER A 208 0.95 22.01 3.44
N GLY A 209 0.85 20.76 3.90
CA GLY A 209 1.94 20.05 4.56
C GLY A 209 2.06 20.36 6.06
N VAL A 210 1.02 20.91 6.69
CA VAL A 210 0.98 21.14 8.14
C VAL A 210 0.36 19.93 8.83
N ARG A 211 1.09 19.36 9.79
CA ARG A 211 0.59 18.24 10.60
C ARG A 211 -0.61 18.67 11.43
N GLN A 212 -1.72 17.96 11.27
CA GLN A 212 -2.97 18.14 12.02
C GLN A 212 -2.95 17.32 13.30
N TRP A 213 -2.51 16.07 13.22
CA TRP A 213 -2.32 15.17 14.36
C TRP A 213 -1.37 14.02 14.01
N GLY A 214 -0.87 13.35 15.04
CA GLY A 214 -0.11 12.12 14.93
C GLY A 214 -0.28 11.25 16.17
N THR A 215 -0.10 9.94 16.03
CA THR A 215 -0.18 8.96 17.13
C THR A 215 0.84 7.85 16.91
N TYR A 216 1.35 7.29 18.01
CA TYR A 216 1.99 5.97 18.00
C TYR A 216 0.91 4.87 17.94
N TYR A 217 1.33 3.63 17.67
CA TYR A 217 0.50 2.44 17.73
C TYR A 217 1.34 1.19 18.03
N GLY A 218 0.84 0.31 18.92
CA GLY A 218 1.60 -0.83 19.46
C GLY A 218 2.71 -0.44 20.45
N ASP A 219 3.25 -1.38 21.21
CA ASP A 219 4.19 -1.24 22.33
C ASP A 219 5.44 -2.14 22.22
N ALA A 220 5.69 -2.80 21.08
CA ALA A 220 6.73 -3.82 20.90
C ALA A 220 7.58 -3.54 19.64
N TYR A 221 7.56 -4.47 18.67
CA TYR A 221 7.95 -4.24 17.29
C TYR A 221 6.67 -4.11 16.48
N ASP A 222 6.41 -2.91 15.98
CA ASP A 222 5.16 -2.59 15.29
C ASP A 222 5.45 -1.79 14.02
N TYR A 223 4.84 -2.24 12.93
CA TYR A 223 5.04 -1.67 11.60
C TYR A 223 3.69 -1.41 10.96
N ALA A 224 3.45 -0.19 10.49
CA ALA A 224 2.30 0.11 9.64
C ALA A 224 2.74 0.23 8.17
N PHE A 225 2.34 -0.73 7.34
CA PHE A 225 2.73 -0.79 5.92
C PHE A 225 1.70 -0.21 4.97
N GLY A 226 0.43 -0.12 5.38
CA GLY A 226 -0.64 0.36 4.51
C GLY A 226 -1.57 1.33 5.22
N VAL A 227 -1.98 2.39 4.52
CA VAL A 227 -3.06 3.27 4.93
C VAL A 227 -4.07 3.48 3.79
N ALA A 228 -5.37 3.35 4.11
CA ALA A 228 -6.49 3.67 3.23
C ALA A 228 -7.44 4.67 3.89
N THR A 229 -8.28 5.34 3.11
CA THR A 229 -9.28 6.29 3.60
C THR A 229 -10.68 5.90 3.13
N ASP A 230 -11.70 6.11 3.96
CA ASP A 230 -13.10 6.06 3.52
C ASP A 230 -13.59 7.42 3.03
N ASN A 231 -14.82 7.46 2.50
CA ASN A 231 -15.44 8.68 2.01
C ASN A 231 -15.68 9.76 3.09
N SER A 232 -15.65 9.37 4.37
CA SER A 232 -15.74 10.29 5.51
C SER A 232 -14.36 10.80 5.96
N GLY A 233 -13.28 10.37 5.29
CA GLY A 233 -11.91 10.72 5.63
C GLY A 233 -11.39 10.02 6.88
N ASN A 234 -12.02 8.93 7.34
CA ASN A 234 -11.43 8.07 8.36
C ASN A 234 -10.30 7.26 7.73
N ALA A 235 -9.25 6.97 8.50
CA ALA A 235 -8.10 6.21 8.06
C ALA A 235 -8.17 4.76 8.56
N TYR A 236 -7.82 3.81 7.69
CA TYR A 236 -7.61 2.41 8.02
C TYR A 236 -6.12 2.13 7.88
N VAL A 237 -5.51 1.61 8.94
CA VAL A 237 -4.08 1.30 8.98
C VAL A 237 -3.90 -0.18 9.21
N THR A 238 -2.98 -0.78 8.46
CA THR A 238 -2.64 -2.20 8.58
C THR A 238 -1.13 -2.40 8.60
N GLY A 239 -0.73 -3.56 9.07
CA GLY A 239 0.66 -3.88 9.35
C GLY A 239 0.80 -5.18 10.11
N TRP A 240 1.94 -5.37 10.76
CA TRP A 240 2.12 -6.41 11.78
C TRP A 240 2.59 -5.84 13.10
N THR A 241 2.36 -6.61 14.16
CA THR A 241 2.63 -6.22 15.54
C THR A 241 3.09 -7.43 16.35
N GLY A 242 4.13 -7.22 17.17
CA GLY A 242 4.50 -8.11 18.27
C GLY A 242 3.87 -7.70 19.61
N SER A 243 2.95 -6.74 19.61
CA SER A 243 2.37 -6.17 20.82
C SER A 243 1.22 -7.02 21.31
N SER A 244 1.20 -7.34 22.60
CA SER A 244 0.08 -8.04 23.25
C SER A 244 -1.02 -7.10 23.74
N ASN A 245 -0.76 -5.79 23.76
CA ASN A 245 -1.67 -4.75 24.23
C ASN A 245 -1.63 -3.54 23.28
N GLY A 246 -2.64 -2.67 23.37
CA GLY A 246 -2.64 -1.39 22.65
C GLY A 246 -3.00 -1.49 21.16
N ILE A 247 -3.45 -2.66 20.70
CA ILE A 247 -3.87 -2.89 19.30
C ILE A 247 -5.38 -3.11 19.20
N SER A 248 -5.95 -4.04 19.96
CA SER A 248 -7.36 -4.36 19.85
C SER A 248 -8.25 -3.44 20.69
N THR A 249 -9.51 -3.31 20.29
CA THR A 249 -10.57 -2.68 21.08
C THR A 249 -11.60 -3.73 21.54
N PRO A 250 -12.35 -3.49 22.64
CA PRO A 250 -13.40 -4.42 23.07
C PRO A 250 -14.42 -4.71 21.96
N GLY A 251 -14.74 -5.98 21.74
CA GLY A 251 -15.63 -6.45 20.68
C GLY A 251 -14.98 -6.55 19.30
N ALA A 252 -13.65 -6.45 19.20
CA ALA A 252 -12.91 -6.64 17.96
C ALA A 252 -13.07 -8.06 17.39
N HIS A 253 -12.73 -8.22 16.11
CA HIS A 253 -12.70 -9.54 15.48
C HIS A 253 -11.75 -10.50 16.21
N GLN A 254 -10.59 -10.00 16.62
CA GLN A 254 -9.60 -10.70 17.43
C GLN A 254 -9.04 -9.73 18.48
N GLU A 255 -9.28 -10.03 19.76
CA GLU A 255 -8.90 -9.18 20.89
C GLU A 255 -7.50 -9.46 21.45
N THR A 256 -6.96 -10.65 21.20
CA THR A 256 -5.66 -11.07 21.71
C THR A 256 -4.75 -11.47 20.58
N ILE A 257 -3.48 -11.09 20.71
CA ILE A 257 -2.45 -11.59 19.81
C ILE A 257 -2.35 -13.12 19.89
N GLY A 258 -2.02 -13.75 18.78
CA GLY A 258 -1.63 -15.15 18.66
C GLY A 258 -0.28 -15.45 19.31
N LEU A 259 0.38 -16.52 18.85
CA LEU A 259 1.64 -16.99 19.44
C LEU A 259 2.89 -16.35 18.79
N GLN A 260 2.73 -15.69 17.65
CA GLN A 260 3.78 -15.02 16.87
C GLN A 260 3.33 -13.59 16.51
N GLU A 261 4.14 -12.86 15.75
CA GLU A 261 3.75 -11.59 15.15
C GLU A 261 2.47 -11.76 14.31
N GLU A 262 1.50 -10.89 14.57
CA GLU A 262 0.22 -10.93 13.87
C GLU A 262 -0.03 -9.67 13.07
N ALA A 263 -0.84 -9.82 12.02
CA ALA A 263 -1.34 -8.67 11.31
C ALA A 263 -2.30 -7.89 12.21
N PHE A 264 -2.41 -6.58 11.96
CA PHE A 264 -3.46 -5.78 12.60
C PHE A 264 -4.23 -4.97 11.56
N LEU A 265 -5.43 -4.58 11.94
CA LEU A 265 -6.23 -3.59 11.23
C LEU A 265 -6.85 -2.62 12.25
N ALA A 266 -6.64 -1.33 12.04
CA ALA A 266 -7.14 -0.28 12.92
C ALA A 266 -7.83 0.83 12.13
N LYS A 267 -8.95 1.33 12.66
CA LYS A 267 -9.66 2.47 12.10
C LYS A 267 -9.52 3.69 13.00
N PHE A 268 -9.07 4.79 12.43
CA PHE A 268 -9.01 6.10 13.07
C PHE A 268 -9.98 7.06 12.40
N SER A 269 -10.69 7.84 13.22
CA SER A 269 -11.51 8.94 12.71
C SER A 269 -10.65 10.02 12.04
N SER A 270 -11.28 10.89 11.25
CA SER A 270 -10.59 12.01 10.59
C SER A 270 -9.91 13.01 11.56
N SER A 271 -10.29 12.99 12.84
CA SER A 271 -9.69 13.75 13.95
C SER A 271 -8.62 12.99 14.74
N GLY A 272 -8.28 11.77 14.34
CA GLY A 272 -7.19 10.97 14.94
C GLY A 272 -7.61 10.11 16.13
N ILE A 273 -8.90 9.96 16.41
CA ILE A 273 -9.39 9.07 17.48
C ILE A 273 -9.53 7.63 16.96
N LEU A 274 -8.95 6.66 17.67
CA LEU A 274 -9.11 5.23 17.41
C LEU A 274 -10.59 4.84 17.59
N SER A 275 -11.22 4.38 16.51
CA SER A 275 -12.62 3.94 16.51
C SER A 275 -12.72 2.46 16.89
N TRP A 276 -11.88 1.64 16.27
CA TRP A 276 -11.72 0.23 16.59
C TRP A 276 -10.36 -0.27 16.09
N GLY A 277 -9.86 -1.34 16.70
CA GLY A 277 -8.66 -2.04 16.28
C GLY A 277 -8.82 -3.53 16.50
N THR A 278 -8.18 -4.34 15.66
CA THR A 278 -8.20 -5.81 15.76
C THR A 278 -6.86 -6.37 15.35
N TYR A 279 -6.45 -7.46 16.00
CA TYR A 279 -5.49 -8.36 15.39
C TYR A 279 -6.15 -9.13 14.23
N TYR A 280 -5.36 -9.75 13.38
CA TYR A 280 -5.83 -10.62 12.32
C TYR A 280 -4.80 -11.71 12.04
N GLY A 281 -5.21 -12.95 12.21
CA GLY A 281 -4.31 -14.07 12.01
C GLY A 281 -4.78 -15.34 12.68
N GLY A 282 -3.85 -16.26 12.89
CA GLY A 282 -4.03 -17.51 13.62
C GLY A 282 -2.81 -17.82 14.48
N ILE A 283 -2.45 -19.11 14.57
CA ILE A 283 -1.32 -19.55 15.41
C ILE A 283 0.06 -19.27 14.80
N GLY A 284 0.11 -19.01 13.49
CA GLY A 284 1.31 -18.77 12.71
C GLY A 284 1.71 -17.29 12.69
N LEU A 285 2.69 -16.98 11.85
CA LEU A 285 3.05 -15.61 11.49
C LEU A 285 2.05 -15.08 10.47
N ASP A 286 1.59 -13.85 10.70
CA ASP A 286 0.65 -13.13 9.85
C ASP A 286 1.13 -11.68 9.67
N GLU A 287 1.26 -11.23 8.42
CA GLU A 287 1.69 -9.87 8.11
C GLU A 287 0.77 -9.26 7.07
N SER A 288 0.18 -8.10 7.37
CA SER A 288 -0.60 -7.34 6.41
C SER A 288 0.23 -6.21 5.80
N TRP A 289 0.35 -6.21 4.49
CA TRP A 289 1.22 -5.28 3.75
C TRP A 289 0.44 -4.15 3.08
N ALA A 290 -0.83 -4.38 2.73
CA ALA A 290 -1.64 -3.38 2.05
C ALA A 290 -3.11 -3.41 2.49
N VAL A 291 -3.72 -2.23 2.43
CA VAL A 291 -5.13 -2.00 2.77
C VAL A 291 -5.79 -1.14 1.69
N ALA A 292 -7.03 -1.45 1.35
CA ALA A 292 -7.88 -0.67 0.45
C ALA A 292 -9.30 -0.56 1.00
N THR A 293 -10.04 0.44 0.52
CA THR A 293 -11.48 0.58 0.77
C THR A 293 -12.25 0.33 -0.52
N ASP A 294 -13.49 -0.16 -0.41
CA ASP A 294 -14.42 -0.27 -1.54
C ASP A 294 -15.45 0.87 -1.52
N ASN A 295 -16.31 0.94 -2.54
CA ASN A 295 -17.32 1.99 -2.67
C ASN A 295 -18.43 1.95 -1.59
N PHE A 296 -18.45 0.92 -0.75
CA PHE A 296 -19.35 0.80 0.40
C PHE A 296 -18.63 1.04 1.74
N ASP A 297 -17.42 1.59 1.69
CA ASP A 297 -16.53 1.78 2.84
C ASP A 297 -16.23 0.46 3.59
N ASN A 298 -16.31 -0.70 2.91
CA ASN A 298 -15.69 -1.91 3.42
C ASN A 298 -14.19 -1.80 3.23
N VAL A 299 -13.46 -2.46 4.12
CA VAL A 299 -12.00 -2.45 4.15
C VAL A 299 -11.48 -3.83 3.78
N LEU A 300 -10.47 -3.85 2.92
CA LEU A 300 -9.80 -5.05 2.45
C LEU A 300 -8.33 -4.99 2.83
N ILE A 301 -7.79 -6.11 3.30
CA ILE A 301 -6.38 -6.28 3.61
C ILE A 301 -5.82 -7.50 2.88
N THR A 302 -4.54 -7.41 2.51
CA THR A 302 -3.77 -8.53 1.97
C THR A 302 -2.35 -8.53 2.53
N GLY A 303 -1.71 -9.68 2.43
CA GLY A 303 -0.40 -9.90 2.99
C GLY A 303 0.02 -11.35 2.87
N VAL A 304 0.84 -11.80 3.81
CA VAL A 304 1.33 -13.18 3.90
C VAL A 304 0.88 -13.80 5.21
N THR A 305 0.57 -15.10 5.18
CA THR A 305 0.19 -15.87 6.35
C THR A 305 0.83 -17.26 6.30
N THR A 306 1.25 -17.74 7.46
CA THR A 306 1.56 -19.17 7.70
C THR A 306 0.51 -19.85 8.57
N SER A 307 -0.52 -19.11 8.98
CA SER A 307 -1.59 -19.59 9.83
C SER A 307 -2.56 -20.46 9.04
N ASP A 308 -2.80 -21.68 9.52
CA ASP A 308 -3.78 -22.63 8.98
C ASP A 308 -5.20 -22.42 9.52
N THR A 309 -5.34 -21.48 10.46
CA THR A 309 -6.57 -21.12 11.15
C THR A 309 -6.72 -19.60 11.15
N GLY A 310 -7.93 -19.12 11.45
CA GLY A 310 -8.14 -17.68 11.66
C GLY A 310 -8.25 -16.83 10.39
N ILE A 311 -7.96 -17.37 9.19
CA ILE A 311 -8.08 -16.62 7.91
C ILE A 311 -9.35 -17.01 7.12
N ALA A 312 -9.47 -18.27 6.72
CA ALA A 312 -10.52 -18.69 5.80
C ALA A 312 -11.91 -18.71 6.44
N THR A 313 -12.92 -18.18 5.73
CA THR A 313 -14.33 -18.32 6.10
C THR A 313 -15.00 -19.48 5.35
N PRO A 314 -16.14 -20.01 5.85
CA PRO A 314 -16.91 -21.02 5.12
C PRO A 314 -17.26 -20.55 3.70
N GLY A 315 -16.98 -21.39 2.69
CA GLY A 315 -17.20 -21.07 1.28
C GLY A 315 -16.15 -20.16 0.63
N SER A 316 -15.01 -19.94 1.28
CA SER A 316 -13.84 -19.25 0.71
C SER A 316 -13.28 -19.95 -0.54
N PHE A 317 -12.54 -19.20 -1.35
CA PHE A 317 -11.88 -19.72 -2.56
C PHE A 317 -10.86 -20.83 -2.21
N GLN A 318 -10.05 -20.60 -1.18
CA GLN A 318 -9.11 -21.57 -0.63
C GLN A 318 -9.24 -21.55 0.89
N SER A 319 -9.48 -22.74 1.47
CA SER A 319 -9.82 -22.90 2.89
C SER A 319 -8.65 -23.35 3.78
N THR A 320 -7.51 -23.70 3.19
CA THR A 320 -6.32 -24.19 3.90
C THR A 320 -5.08 -23.54 3.32
N THR A 321 -4.09 -23.26 4.17
CA THR A 321 -2.78 -22.79 3.72
C THR A 321 -1.92 -23.92 3.13
N GLY A 322 -1.09 -23.59 2.14
CA GLY A 322 -0.01 -24.43 1.61
C GLY A 322 1.38 -24.10 2.19
N GLY A 323 1.49 -23.15 3.13
CA GLY A 323 2.74 -22.62 3.65
C GLY A 323 2.67 -21.12 3.87
N TYR A 324 3.60 -20.37 3.26
CA TYR A 324 3.52 -18.91 3.19
C TYR A 324 2.58 -18.55 2.04
N ASP A 325 1.32 -18.28 2.38
CA ASP A 325 0.28 -18.00 1.39
C ASP A 325 -0.12 -16.52 1.42
N ILE A 326 -0.63 -16.03 0.28
CA ILE A 326 -1.33 -14.75 0.26
C ILE A 326 -2.63 -14.94 1.03
N PHE A 327 -2.97 -14.03 1.93
CA PHE A 327 -4.35 -13.92 2.40
C PHE A 327 -5.05 -12.72 1.82
N VAL A 328 -6.38 -12.82 1.74
CA VAL A 328 -7.27 -11.69 1.44
C VAL A 328 -8.39 -11.73 2.45
N ALA A 329 -8.63 -10.61 3.12
CA ALA A 329 -9.72 -10.48 4.07
C ALA A 329 -10.51 -9.20 3.83
N LYS A 330 -11.82 -9.29 3.97
CA LYS A 330 -12.74 -8.17 3.86
C LYS A 330 -13.47 -7.97 5.17
N PHE A 331 -13.51 -6.73 5.64
CA PHE A 331 -14.21 -6.28 6.83
C PHE A 331 -15.20 -5.18 6.45
N ASN A 332 -16.29 -5.08 7.19
CA ASN A 332 -17.16 -3.91 7.07
C ASN A 332 -16.56 -2.71 7.83
N ASN A 333 -17.19 -1.56 7.63
CA ASN A 333 -16.81 -0.29 8.26
C ASN A 333 -16.82 -0.32 9.82
N ALA A 334 -17.56 -1.27 10.41
CA ALA A 334 -17.63 -1.49 11.85
C ALA A 334 -16.56 -2.46 12.40
N GLY A 335 -15.64 -2.95 11.55
CA GLY A 335 -14.57 -3.86 11.96
C GLY A 335 -14.98 -5.33 12.04
N GLN A 336 -16.16 -5.69 11.52
CA GLN A 336 -16.60 -7.09 11.46
C GLN A 336 -16.09 -7.74 10.18
N ARG A 337 -15.40 -8.87 10.32
CA ARG A 337 -14.95 -9.66 9.15
C ARG A 337 -16.15 -10.20 8.39
N LEU A 338 -16.23 -9.87 7.10
CA LEU A 338 -17.24 -10.38 6.17
C LEU A 338 -16.81 -11.72 5.58
N TRP A 339 -15.56 -11.80 5.09
CA TRP A 339 -14.97 -13.03 4.57
C TRP A 339 -13.44 -12.98 4.59
N GLY A 340 -12.82 -14.14 4.49
CA GLY A 340 -11.37 -14.29 4.32
C GLY A 340 -11.05 -15.54 3.51
N THR A 341 -9.98 -15.51 2.73
CA THR A 341 -9.49 -16.63 1.93
C THR A 341 -7.98 -16.62 1.84
N TYR A 342 -7.40 -17.81 1.65
CA TYR A 342 -6.02 -17.94 1.20
C TYR A 342 -5.95 -17.83 -0.33
N HIS A 343 -4.73 -17.64 -0.83
CA HIS A 343 -4.32 -17.92 -2.21
C HIS A 343 -2.82 -18.23 -2.23
N GLY A 344 -2.52 -19.49 -2.50
CA GLY A 344 -1.15 -19.99 -2.48
C GLY A 344 -1.20 -21.50 -2.63
N PRO A 345 -0.93 -22.05 -3.83
CA PRO A 345 -0.98 -23.49 -4.07
C PRO A 345 0.27 -24.23 -3.53
N GLY A 346 0.92 -23.68 -2.49
CA GLY A 346 2.19 -24.12 -1.93
C GLY A 346 3.37 -23.17 -2.23
N TYR A 347 4.52 -23.42 -1.61
CA TYR A 347 5.70 -22.52 -1.64
C TYR A 347 5.41 -21.17 -0.98
N TYR A 348 6.24 -20.17 -1.26
CA TYR A 348 6.12 -18.84 -0.68
C TYR A 348 5.41 -17.87 -1.62
N ASN A 349 4.41 -17.18 -1.10
CA ASN A 349 3.55 -16.25 -1.82
C ASN A 349 3.26 -15.03 -0.94
N TRP A 350 3.46 -13.83 -1.47
CA TRP A 350 3.26 -12.57 -0.75
C TRP A 350 2.32 -11.64 -1.52
N GLY A 351 1.30 -11.11 -0.84
CA GLY A 351 0.47 -10.02 -1.35
C GLY A 351 1.02 -8.68 -0.88
N TYR A 352 1.58 -7.87 -1.78
CA TYR A 352 2.21 -6.59 -1.44
C TYR A 352 1.31 -5.38 -1.71
N GLY A 353 0.33 -5.50 -2.60
CA GLY A 353 -0.59 -4.42 -2.95
C GLY A 353 -2.01 -4.92 -3.10
N ILE A 354 -2.98 -4.09 -2.73
CA ILE A 354 -4.40 -4.34 -2.95
C ILE A 354 -5.11 -3.07 -3.43
N ALA A 355 -6.01 -3.22 -4.40
CA ALA A 355 -6.84 -2.15 -4.92
C ALA A 355 -8.23 -2.67 -5.29
N THR A 356 -9.20 -1.75 -5.39
CA THR A 356 -10.56 -2.04 -5.84
C THR A 356 -10.90 -1.23 -7.08
N ASP A 357 -11.74 -1.77 -7.96
CA ASP A 357 -12.33 -0.99 -9.07
C ASP A 357 -13.74 -0.50 -8.73
N ASN A 358 -14.37 0.19 -9.69
CA ASN A 358 -15.72 0.75 -9.52
C ASN A 358 -16.81 -0.33 -9.35
N ALA A 359 -16.56 -1.58 -9.76
CA ALA A 359 -17.44 -2.72 -9.52
C ALA A 359 -17.16 -3.38 -8.15
N ASN A 360 -16.18 -2.87 -7.39
CA ASN A 360 -15.62 -3.46 -6.18
C ASN A 360 -14.95 -4.81 -6.41
N ASP A 361 -14.53 -5.12 -7.64
CA ASP A 361 -13.59 -6.21 -7.85
C ASP A 361 -12.24 -5.83 -7.25
N ILE A 362 -11.51 -6.84 -6.81
CA ILE A 362 -10.32 -6.71 -5.98
C ILE A 362 -9.12 -7.17 -6.80
N TYR A 363 -8.08 -6.36 -6.81
CA TYR A 363 -6.82 -6.64 -7.51
C TYR A 363 -5.72 -6.71 -6.49
N ILE A 364 -4.89 -7.75 -6.57
CA ILE A 364 -3.74 -7.94 -5.69
C ILE A 364 -2.49 -8.05 -6.54
N ALA A 365 -1.46 -7.29 -6.19
CA ALA A 365 -0.13 -7.42 -6.75
C ALA A 365 0.79 -8.07 -5.71
N GLY A 366 1.66 -8.96 -6.14
CA GLY A 366 2.46 -9.76 -5.22
C GLY A 366 3.60 -10.51 -5.87
N LEU A 367 4.17 -11.44 -5.12
CA LEU A 367 5.21 -12.36 -5.55
C LEU A 367 4.76 -13.79 -5.27
N SER A 368 5.02 -14.71 -6.20
CA SER A 368 4.80 -16.15 -6.00
C SER A 368 6.02 -16.94 -6.44
N MET A 369 6.40 -17.91 -5.61
CA MET A 369 7.38 -18.96 -5.94
C MET A 369 6.70 -20.28 -6.33
N SER A 370 5.38 -20.28 -6.54
CA SER A 370 4.63 -21.49 -6.86
C SER A 370 4.80 -21.87 -8.33
N PRO A 371 5.21 -23.11 -8.65
CA PRO A 371 5.37 -23.54 -10.04
C PRO A 371 4.04 -23.75 -10.80
N SER A 372 2.91 -23.81 -10.10
CA SER A 372 1.58 -24.03 -10.68
C SER A 372 0.47 -23.50 -9.76
N GLY A 373 -0.76 -23.33 -10.26
CA GLY A 373 -1.95 -23.00 -9.46
C GLY A 373 -2.22 -21.50 -9.26
N ILE A 374 -1.25 -20.65 -9.59
CA ILE A 374 -1.44 -19.20 -9.68
C ILE A 374 -2.12 -18.83 -10.99
N SER A 375 -1.50 -19.20 -12.11
CA SER A 375 -1.89 -18.76 -13.45
C SER A 375 -3.24 -19.35 -13.88
N THR A 376 -4.02 -18.52 -14.57
CA THR A 376 -5.27 -18.91 -15.23
C THR A 376 -5.02 -19.09 -16.73
N ALA A 377 -5.70 -20.04 -17.38
CA ALA A 377 -5.52 -20.25 -18.82
C ALA A 377 -5.85 -18.97 -19.62
N GLY A 378 -4.92 -18.55 -20.49
CA GLY A 378 -5.07 -17.34 -21.31
C GLY A 378 -4.48 -16.06 -20.71
N THR A 379 -3.83 -16.12 -19.54
CA THR A 379 -3.06 -14.98 -19.00
C THR A 379 -1.72 -14.79 -19.72
N TYR A 380 -1.07 -13.65 -19.47
CA TYR A 380 0.18 -13.25 -20.14
C TYR A 380 1.30 -14.28 -20.00
N GLN A 381 1.48 -14.81 -18.78
CA GLN A 381 2.46 -15.85 -18.48
C GLN A 381 1.77 -16.97 -17.73
N THR A 382 1.70 -18.16 -18.35
CA THR A 382 1.01 -19.32 -17.78
C THR A 382 1.94 -20.30 -17.08
N THR A 383 3.26 -20.14 -17.24
CA THR A 383 4.29 -20.99 -16.64
C THR A 383 5.17 -20.17 -15.72
N TYR A 384 5.51 -20.72 -14.56
CA TYR A 384 6.51 -20.13 -13.67
C TYR A 384 7.84 -19.97 -14.42
N GLY A 385 8.34 -18.74 -14.46
CA GLY A 385 9.59 -18.33 -15.09
C GLY A 385 10.68 -17.94 -14.09
N GLY A 386 10.33 -17.87 -12.79
CA GLY A 386 11.24 -17.48 -11.72
C GLY A 386 12.39 -18.47 -11.48
N GLY A 387 13.48 -17.97 -10.89
CA GLY A 387 14.64 -18.78 -10.52
C GLY A 387 14.48 -19.46 -9.15
N ASP A 388 15.39 -20.37 -8.81
CA ASP A 388 15.35 -21.15 -7.55
C ASP A 388 15.41 -20.29 -6.26
N ALA A 389 15.69 -18.98 -6.38
CA ALA A 389 15.78 -18.02 -5.27
C ALA A 389 14.95 -16.73 -5.47
N GLU A 390 14.25 -16.57 -6.61
CA GLU A 390 13.51 -15.36 -6.95
C GLU A 390 12.13 -15.75 -7.49
N GLY A 391 11.06 -15.32 -6.80
CA GLY A 391 9.69 -15.57 -7.24
C GLY A 391 9.28 -14.68 -8.43
N ASP A 392 8.18 -15.04 -9.07
CA ASP A 392 7.57 -14.25 -10.14
C ASP A 392 6.60 -13.22 -9.57
N ALA A 393 6.53 -12.05 -10.21
CA ALA A 393 5.47 -11.10 -9.95
C ALA A 393 4.12 -11.70 -10.35
N VAL A 394 3.11 -11.52 -9.50
CA VAL A 394 1.74 -12.00 -9.74
C VAL A 394 0.75 -10.86 -9.61
N VAL A 395 -0.30 -10.93 -10.44
CA VAL A 395 -1.48 -10.06 -10.31
C VAL A 395 -2.70 -10.95 -10.26
N LEU A 396 -3.47 -10.85 -9.18
CA LEU A 396 -4.69 -11.63 -8.95
C LEU A 396 -5.90 -10.72 -9.06
N LYS A 397 -7.01 -11.26 -9.57
CA LYS A 397 -8.32 -10.62 -9.51
C LYS A 397 -9.31 -11.49 -8.76
N PHE A 398 -10.01 -10.90 -7.80
CA PHE A 398 -11.15 -11.49 -7.10
C PHE A 398 -12.40 -10.63 -7.30
N THR A 399 -13.56 -11.26 -7.24
CA THR A 399 -14.84 -10.56 -7.13
C THR A 399 -15.00 -9.91 -5.76
N ALA A 400 -15.92 -8.97 -5.61
CA ALA A 400 -16.27 -8.34 -4.34
C ALA A 400 -16.64 -9.35 -3.21
N SER A 401 -17.10 -10.55 -3.58
CA SER A 401 -17.46 -11.64 -2.66
C SER A 401 -16.31 -12.63 -2.38
N GLY A 402 -15.11 -12.38 -2.89
CA GLY A 402 -13.92 -13.18 -2.60
C GLY A 402 -13.72 -14.41 -3.50
N ALA A 403 -14.45 -14.53 -4.61
CA ALA A 403 -14.19 -15.58 -5.62
C ALA A 403 -13.09 -15.13 -6.58
N LYS A 404 -12.04 -15.96 -6.78
CA LYS A 404 -10.99 -15.71 -7.78
C LYS A 404 -11.58 -15.68 -9.19
N VAL A 405 -11.24 -14.65 -9.94
CA VAL A 405 -11.62 -14.47 -11.36
C VAL A 405 -10.49 -14.93 -12.27
N TRP A 406 -9.28 -14.40 -12.04
CA TRP A 406 -8.05 -14.80 -12.72
C TRP A 406 -6.83 -14.49 -11.84
N GLY A 407 -5.67 -14.97 -12.25
CA GLY A 407 -4.38 -14.82 -11.60
C GLY A 407 -3.26 -15.29 -12.50
#